data_AF-A0AAE1Z201-F1
#
_entry.id   AF-A0AAE1Z201-F1
#
_cell.length_a   1.000
_cell.length_b   1.000
_cell.length_c   1.000
_cell.angle_alpha   90.00
_cell.angle_beta   90.00
_cell.angle_gamma   90.00
#
_symmetry.space_group_name_H-M   'P 1'
#
loop_
_entity.id
_entity.type
_entity.pdbx_description
1 polymer ?
#
loop_
_entity_poly.entity_id
_entity_poly.type
_entity_poly.pdbx_seq_one_letter_code
_entity_poly.pdbx_strand_id
1 'polypeptide(L)'
;MAVRFLNGEVSELCLGKPELTKVAASATIADALAALKTSRDSQVSVWVCTGGGSNGSCVCVGKFCAADLILFLCREENLTHPFKAFEAPVSDVLPKGLPIVRHLNPTSSLLEALDYVLDGAQNLVIPIQSHHMQRKNFLHRQASSACTHYNGREYCWLTQEDLVRFFLNSIGAFSPIPTHTVESLDIINHDIMTVPYNKPASSALSYFHRALIEQTSVAVVDEQNKLIGEISPSTLACCDETAAAAIMALTAMDLMTYIDCCGPPEDLVQLVKTKLEEKKLEGLAELMDDFCESSMASSISSSSSDDEYGFSKNGWPSRSGGPSGRSYPGRRSEAIICSRGSSLVAVMIQALAHRVSCVWVVEEDRTVVGNVTFAGMLRVFRSFAAS
;
A
#
# COMPACT_ATOMS: atom_id res chain seq x y z
N MET A 1 8.85 -31.55 -7.72
CA MET A 1 9.26 -30.85 -6.48
C MET A 1 8.28 -29.74 -6.12
N ALA A 2 7.90 -28.88 -7.08
CA ALA A 2 6.85 -27.85 -6.92
C ALA A 2 5.56 -28.31 -6.20
N VAL A 3 4.94 -29.43 -6.60
CA VAL A 3 3.70 -29.93 -5.94
C VAL A 3 3.90 -30.23 -4.45
N ARG A 4 5.01 -30.88 -4.09
CA ARG A 4 5.32 -31.15 -2.67
C ARG A 4 5.58 -29.87 -1.88
N PHE A 5 6.19 -28.88 -2.53
CA PHE A 5 6.44 -27.57 -1.95
C PHE A 5 5.12 -26.81 -1.69
N LEU A 6 4.19 -26.80 -2.65
CA LEU A 6 2.89 -26.13 -2.49
C LEU A 6 1.93 -26.83 -1.51
N ASN A 7 2.18 -28.10 -1.20
CA ASN A 7 1.47 -28.82 -0.13
C ASN A 7 2.03 -28.50 1.27
N GLY A 8 3.06 -27.65 1.38
CA GLY A 8 3.52 -27.10 2.65
C GLY A 8 2.45 -26.22 3.33
N GLU A 9 2.65 -25.93 4.61
CA GLU A 9 1.70 -25.17 5.41
C GLU A 9 1.93 -23.65 5.34
N VAL A 10 0.86 -22.86 5.40
CA VAL A 10 0.94 -21.39 5.47
C VAL A 10 1.59 -20.88 6.77
N SER A 11 1.62 -21.71 7.81
CA SER A 11 2.27 -21.41 9.09
C SER A 11 3.76 -21.06 8.93
N GLU A 12 4.44 -21.62 7.93
CA GLU A 12 5.84 -21.34 7.63
C GLU A 12 6.09 -19.87 7.25
N LEU A 13 5.12 -19.22 6.60
CA LEU A 13 5.21 -17.80 6.20
C LEU A 13 4.84 -16.85 7.34
N CYS A 14 4.23 -17.37 8.41
CA CYS A 14 3.78 -16.58 9.55
C CYS A 14 4.91 -16.33 10.58
N LEU A 15 6.06 -17.00 10.44
CA LEU A 15 7.18 -16.88 11.37
C LEU A 15 7.76 -15.46 11.36
N GLY A 16 7.78 -14.82 12.53
CA GLY A 16 8.31 -13.47 12.70
C GLY A 16 7.40 -12.35 12.19
N LYS A 17 6.19 -12.67 11.72
CA LYS A 17 5.20 -11.65 11.34
C LYS A 17 4.66 -10.92 12.57
N PRO A 18 4.45 -9.59 12.50
CA PRO A 18 3.89 -8.82 13.60
C PRO A 18 2.41 -9.15 13.80
N GLU A 19 1.92 -8.87 15.02
CA GLU A 19 0.49 -8.90 15.32
C GLU A 19 -0.23 -7.75 14.60
N LEU A 20 -1.42 -8.03 14.08
CA LEU A 20 -2.28 -7.03 13.47
C LEU A 20 -2.83 -6.00 14.47
N THR A 21 -2.75 -4.73 14.10
CA THR A 21 -3.50 -3.65 14.76
C THR A 21 -4.97 -3.74 14.36
N LYS A 22 -5.85 -3.94 15.35
CA LYS A 22 -7.30 -4.20 15.16
C LYS A 22 -8.11 -2.93 15.37
N VAL A 23 -8.99 -2.63 14.42
CA VAL A 23 -9.95 -1.52 14.46
C VAL A 23 -11.37 -2.08 14.25
N ALA A 24 -12.34 -1.62 15.03
CA ALA A 24 -13.74 -2.01 14.84
C ALA A 24 -14.32 -1.41 13.57
N ALA A 25 -15.16 -2.15 12.83
CA ALA A 25 -15.80 -1.64 11.61
C ALA A 25 -16.70 -0.42 11.85
N SER A 26 -17.24 -0.30 13.07
CA SER A 26 -18.04 0.86 13.52
C SER A 26 -17.21 2.01 14.07
N ALA A 27 -15.88 1.87 14.18
CA ALA A 27 -15.01 2.96 14.59
C ALA A 27 -14.97 4.04 13.51
N THR A 28 -14.67 5.28 13.90
CA THR A 28 -14.57 6.38 12.96
C THR A 28 -13.30 6.26 12.11
N ILE A 29 -13.31 6.89 10.94
CA ILE A 29 -12.11 7.01 10.10
C ILE A 29 -10.98 7.71 10.85
N ALA A 30 -11.29 8.71 11.68
CA ALA A 30 -10.31 9.35 12.56
C ALA A 30 -9.64 8.36 13.53
N ASP A 31 -10.42 7.47 14.16
CA ASP A 31 -9.88 6.45 15.07
C ASP A 31 -8.98 5.46 14.32
N ALA A 32 -9.39 5.03 13.12
CA ALA A 32 -8.59 4.13 12.29
C ALA A 32 -7.28 4.78 11.83
N LEU A 33 -7.33 6.05 11.49
CA LEU A 33 -6.16 6.85 11.12
C LEU A 33 -5.22 7.02 12.31
N ALA A 34 -5.72 7.25 13.52
CA ALA A 34 -4.91 7.30 14.73
C ALA A 34 -4.26 5.95 15.03
N ALA A 35 -5.00 4.85 14.88
CA ALA A 35 -4.47 3.49 14.98
C ALA A 35 -3.40 3.21 13.92
N LEU A 36 -3.60 3.71 12.69
CA LEU A 36 -2.64 3.62 11.61
C LEU A 36 -1.37 4.40 11.94
N LYS A 37 -1.47 5.65 12.41
CA LYS A 37 -0.33 6.52 12.77
C LYS A 37 0.51 5.93 13.91
N THR A 38 -0.11 5.20 14.83
CA THR A 38 0.59 4.50 15.94
C THR A 38 1.12 3.11 15.55
N SER A 39 0.59 2.52 14.48
CA SER A 39 1.05 1.24 13.93
C SER A 39 2.38 1.39 13.19
N ARG A 40 3.17 0.30 13.19
CA ARG A 40 4.38 0.17 12.37
C ARG A 40 4.09 -0.30 10.94
N ASP A 41 2.83 -0.65 10.66
CA ASP A 41 2.38 -1.13 9.36
C ASP A 41 1.76 0.00 8.53
N SER A 42 1.75 -0.17 7.21
CA SER A 42 1.12 0.76 6.25
C SER A 42 -0.42 0.63 6.19
N GLN A 43 -0.98 -0.34 6.92
CA GLN A 43 -2.40 -0.67 6.92
C GLN A 43 -2.82 -1.21 8.30
N VAL A 44 -4.10 -1.05 8.64
CA VAL A 44 -4.73 -1.61 9.86
C VAL A 44 -5.89 -2.52 9.50
N SER A 45 -6.15 -3.50 10.36
CA SER A 45 -7.16 -4.53 10.13
C SER A 45 -8.52 -4.12 10.68
N VAL A 46 -9.58 -4.30 9.90
CA VAL A 46 -10.95 -3.88 10.26
C VAL A 46 -11.79 -5.10 10.61
N TRP A 47 -12.44 -5.08 11.79
CA TRP A 47 -13.10 -6.24 12.37
C TRP A 47 -14.57 -5.99 12.67
N VAL A 48 -15.39 -6.99 12.38
CA VAL A 48 -16.76 -7.10 12.88
C VAL A 48 -16.79 -8.21 13.93
N CYS A 49 -17.26 -7.87 15.12
CA CYS A 49 -17.42 -8.82 16.21
C CYS A 49 -18.91 -9.01 16.51
N THR A 50 -19.37 -10.25 16.48
CA THR A 50 -20.76 -10.62 16.81
C THR A 50 -20.81 -11.41 18.11
N GLY A 51 -21.67 -10.98 19.04
CA GLY A 51 -21.93 -11.65 20.32
C GLY A 51 -21.18 -11.04 21.51
N GLY A 52 -21.91 -10.60 22.53
CA GLY A 52 -21.35 -10.14 23.80
C GLY A 52 -21.10 -11.31 24.76
N GLY A 53 -19.84 -11.65 25.01
CA GLY A 53 -19.44 -12.70 25.96
C GLY A 53 -18.21 -13.50 25.49
N SER A 54 -17.88 -14.58 26.21
CA SER A 54 -16.73 -15.47 25.94
C SER A 54 -16.81 -16.26 24.63
N ASN A 55 -17.96 -16.24 23.94
CA ASN A 55 -18.21 -16.94 22.68
C ASN A 55 -18.35 -15.99 21.47
N GLY A 56 -18.02 -14.71 21.62
CA GLY A 56 -18.06 -13.75 20.52
C GLY A 56 -17.07 -14.14 19.41
N SER A 57 -17.54 -14.19 18.16
CA SER A 57 -16.68 -14.37 16.99
C SER A 57 -16.33 -13.01 16.41
N CYS A 58 -15.04 -12.78 16.19
CA CYS A 58 -14.54 -11.59 15.49
C CYS A 58 -13.96 -12.03 14.15
N VAL A 59 -14.43 -11.39 13.08
CA VAL A 59 -13.98 -11.64 11.71
C VAL A 59 -13.40 -10.36 11.16
N CYS A 60 -12.17 -10.44 10.65
CA CYS A 60 -11.57 -9.37 9.86
C CYS A 60 -12.32 -9.27 8.53
N VAL A 61 -12.96 -8.14 8.29
CA VAL A 61 -13.79 -7.87 7.10
C VAL A 61 -13.06 -7.04 6.05
N GLY A 62 -11.93 -6.43 6.41
CA GLY A 62 -11.20 -5.56 5.51
C GLY A 62 -9.90 -5.03 6.11
N LYS A 63 -9.30 -4.12 5.38
CA LYS A 63 -8.11 -3.37 5.78
C LYS A 63 -8.31 -1.91 5.42
N PHE A 64 -7.60 -1.04 6.12
CA PHE A 64 -7.64 0.40 5.92
C PHE A 64 -6.23 0.96 5.88
N CYS A 65 -5.93 1.79 4.88
CA CYS A 65 -4.68 2.52 4.72
C CYS A 65 -4.93 3.99 4.34
N ALA A 66 -3.87 4.81 4.31
CA ALA A 66 -4.01 6.23 3.97
C ALA A 66 -4.51 6.46 2.53
N ALA A 67 -4.18 5.58 1.58
CA ALA A 67 -4.69 5.67 0.22
C ALA A 67 -6.22 5.50 0.15
N ASP A 68 -6.79 4.62 0.99
CA ASP A 68 -8.24 4.44 1.10
C ASP A 68 -8.91 5.75 1.56
N LEU A 69 -8.32 6.42 2.55
CA LEU A 69 -8.78 7.72 3.06
C LEU A 69 -8.67 8.82 2.01
N ILE A 70 -7.50 8.96 1.36
CA ILE A 70 -7.26 9.98 0.33
C ILE A 70 -8.31 9.87 -0.78
N LEU A 71 -8.56 8.65 -1.28
CA LEU A 71 -9.55 8.45 -2.33
C LEU A 71 -10.99 8.60 -1.82
N PHE A 72 -11.26 8.31 -0.55
CA PHE A 72 -12.56 8.59 0.08
C PHE A 72 -12.84 10.09 0.16
N LEU A 73 -11.84 10.90 0.51
CA LEU A 73 -11.93 12.37 0.53
C LEU A 73 -12.17 12.96 -0.86
N CYS A 74 -11.67 12.32 -1.93
CA CYS A 74 -11.89 12.75 -3.31
C CYS A 74 -13.33 12.50 -3.83
N ARG A 75 -14.21 11.83 -3.08
CA ARG A 75 -15.61 11.63 -3.49
C ARG A 75 -16.36 12.95 -3.44
N GLU A 76 -17.24 13.19 -4.42
CA GLU A 76 -18.00 14.44 -4.56
C GLU A 76 -18.73 14.86 -3.27
N GLU A 77 -19.28 13.89 -2.53
CA GLU A 77 -19.97 14.09 -1.25
C GLU A 77 -19.07 14.62 -0.13
N ASN A 78 -17.76 14.38 -0.20
CA ASN A 78 -16.78 14.72 0.83
C ASN A 78 -15.95 15.98 0.50
N LEU A 79 -15.95 16.43 -0.76
CA LEU A 79 -15.13 17.56 -1.22
C LEU A 79 -15.44 18.88 -0.51
N THR A 80 -16.71 19.11 -0.15
CA THR A 80 -17.14 20.37 0.49
C THR A 80 -16.91 20.37 2.00
N HIS A 81 -16.94 19.20 2.64
CA HIS A 81 -16.86 19.06 4.09
C HIS A 81 -15.99 17.85 4.48
N PRO A 82 -14.68 17.87 4.20
CA PRO A 82 -13.81 16.71 4.42
C PRO A 82 -13.73 16.32 5.90
N PHE A 83 -13.85 17.26 6.84
CA PHE A 83 -13.87 16.95 8.27
C PHE A 83 -15.03 16.03 8.69
N LYS A 84 -16.20 16.14 8.04
CA LYS A 84 -17.32 15.21 8.29
C LYS A 84 -17.01 13.80 7.81
N ALA A 85 -16.19 13.67 6.78
CA ALA A 85 -15.77 12.38 6.28
C ALA A 85 -14.99 11.59 7.35
N PHE A 86 -14.22 12.26 8.22
CA PHE A 86 -13.47 11.58 9.30
C PHE A 86 -14.36 10.98 10.39
N GLU A 87 -15.59 11.48 10.56
CA GLU A 87 -16.58 10.96 11.51
C GLU A 87 -17.32 9.74 10.97
N ALA A 88 -17.25 9.48 9.65
CA ALA A 88 -17.87 8.31 9.04
C ALA A 88 -17.26 7.01 9.58
N PRO A 89 -18.04 5.92 9.64
CA PRO A 89 -17.51 4.63 10.04
C PRO A 89 -16.54 4.10 8.98
N VAL A 90 -15.48 3.43 9.42
CA VAL A 90 -14.44 2.86 8.53
C VAL A 90 -15.02 1.86 7.52
N SER A 91 -16.12 1.20 7.87
CA SER A 91 -16.86 0.31 6.96
C SER A 91 -17.28 0.98 5.64
N ASP A 92 -17.48 2.29 5.62
CA ASP A 92 -17.95 3.03 4.43
C ASP A 92 -16.84 3.25 3.39
N VAL A 93 -15.58 3.12 3.82
CA VAL A 93 -14.40 3.20 2.98
C VAL A 93 -14.09 1.84 2.36
N LEU A 94 -14.41 0.75 3.05
CA LEU A 94 -14.09 -0.61 2.59
C LEU A 94 -14.73 -0.92 1.23
N PRO A 95 -14.02 -1.60 0.32
CA PRO A 95 -14.56 -1.96 -0.98
C PRO A 95 -15.79 -2.86 -0.84
N LYS A 96 -16.86 -2.51 -1.54
CA LYS A 96 -18.09 -3.31 -1.62
C LYS A 96 -17.91 -4.38 -2.68
N GLY A 97 -18.10 -5.65 -2.35
CA GLY A 97 -18.03 -6.74 -3.33
C GLY A 97 -17.26 -7.96 -2.81
N LEU A 98 -16.33 -8.46 -3.62
CA LEU A 98 -15.55 -9.65 -3.29
C LEU A 98 -14.68 -9.41 -2.04
N PRO A 99 -14.56 -10.43 -1.16
CA PRO A 99 -13.79 -10.31 0.07
C PRO A 99 -12.30 -10.17 -0.22
N ILE A 100 -11.78 -8.95 -0.07
CA ILE A 100 -10.35 -8.61 -0.15
C ILE A 100 -9.51 -9.24 0.97
N VAL A 101 -10.16 -9.72 2.03
CA VAL A 101 -9.54 -10.38 3.17
C VAL A 101 -10.13 -11.79 3.34
N ARG A 102 -9.28 -12.79 3.53
CA ARG A 102 -9.67 -14.19 3.77
C ARG A 102 -8.98 -14.76 5.00
N HIS A 103 -9.72 -15.48 5.84
CA HIS A 103 -9.14 -16.18 7.00
C HIS A 103 -8.70 -17.58 6.59
N LEU A 104 -7.52 -17.98 7.03
CA LEU A 104 -6.98 -19.32 6.83
C LEU A 104 -6.56 -19.95 8.15
N ASN A 105 -6.66 -21.27 8.22
CA ASN A 105 -6.04 -22.03 9.30
C ASN A 105 -4.51 -22.07 9.09
N PRO A 106 -3.68 -21.99 10.14
CA PRO A 106 -2.23 -22.16 9.97
C PRO A 106 -1.81 -23.44 9.25
N THR A 107 -2.60 -24.51 9.34
CA THR A 107 -2.34 -25.80 8.67
C THR A 107 -2.87 -25.86 7.24
N SER A 108 -3.43 -24.76 6.71
CA SER A 108 -3.89 -24.69 5.31
C SER A 108 -2.68 -24.80 4.38
N SER A 109 -2.89 -25.36 3.19
CA SER A 109 -1.79 -25.52 2.23
C SER A 109 -1.41 -24.20 1.57
N LEU A 110 -0.16 -24.08 1.12
CA LEU A 110 0.27 -22.94 0.30
C LEU A 110 -0.48 -22.87 -1.03
N LEU A 111 -0.88 -24.00 -1.59
CA LEU A 111 -1.73 -24.06 -2.77
C LEU A 111 -3.09 -23.40 -2.53
N GLU A 112 -3.72 -23.69 -1.40
CA GLU A 112 -4.99 -23.07 -1.02
C GLU A 112 -4.84 -21.55 -0.82
N ALA A 113 -3.77 -21.11 -0.14
CA ALA A 113 -3.45 -19.68 -0.02
C ALA A 113 -3.24 -19.01 -1.37
N LEU A 114 -2.55 -19.69 -2.30
CA LEU A 114 -2.29 -19.23 -3.65
C LEU A 114 -3.59 -19.07 -4.44
N ASP A 115 -4.49 -20.05 -4.39
CA ASP A 115 -5.78 -19.98 -5.07
C ASP A 115 -6.64 -18.82 -4.52
N TYR A 116 -6.70 -18.62 -3.19
CA TYR A 116 -7.43 -17.47 -2.62
C TYR A 116 -6.87 -16.11 -3.07
N VAL A 117 -5.55 -15.99 -3.19
CA VAL A 117 -4.90 -14.77 -3.69
C VAL A 117 -5.22 -14.55 -5.17
N LEU A 118 -5.20 -15.61 -5.97
CA LEU A 118 -5.55 -15.53 -7.40
C LEU A 118 -7.03 -15.25 -7.64
N ASP A 119 -7.91 -15.61 -6.70
CA ASP A 119 -9.33 -15.26 -6.66
C ASP A 119 -9.60 -13.81 -6.18
N GLY A 120 -8.54 -13.03 -5.91
CA GLY A 120 -8.62 -11.61 -5.59
C GLY A 120 -8.47 -11.26 -4.11
N ALA A 121 -8.11 -12.20 -3.24
CA ALA A 121 -7.75 -11.87 -1.86
C ALA A 121 -6.44 -11.06 -1.85
N GLN A 122 -6.46 -9.89 -1.21
CA GLN A 122 -5.26 -9.06 -1.04
C GLN A 122 -4.47 -9.45 0.21
N ASN A 123 -5.18 -9.84 1.27
CA ASN A 123 -4.60 -10.22 2.55
C ASN A 123 -5.23 -11.51 3.07
N LEU A 124 -4.37 -12.47 3.43
CA LEU A 124 -4.75 -13.67 4.16
C LEU A 124 -4.51 -13.44 5.65
N VAL A 125 -5.52 -13.68 6.48
CA VAL A 125 -5.49 -13.52 7.94
C VAL A 125 -5.27 -14.89 8.57
N ILE A 126 -4.14 -15.06 9.25
CA ILE A 126 -3.77 -16.33 9.86
C ILE A 126 -3.56 -16.13 11.36
N PRO A 127 -4.16 -16.98 12.22
CA PRO A 127 -3.86 -17.00 13.64
C PRO A 127 -2.38 -17.27 13.90
N ILE A 128 -1.73 -16.42 14.69
CA ILE A 128 -0.37 -16.66 15.15
C ILE A 128 -0.44 -17.82 16.16
N GLN A 129 0.24 -18.92 15.84
CA GLN A 129 0.42 -20.00 16.79
C GLN A 129 1.41 -19.54 17.86
N SER A 130 0.88 -19.09 19.00
CA SER A 130 1.69 -18.88 20.20
C SER A 130 2.15 -20.25 20.71
N HIS A 131 3.28 -20.73 20.20
CA HIS A 131 4.04 -21.74 20.94
C HIS A 131 4.33 -21.12 22.30
N HIS A 132 3.73 -21.69 23.35
CA HIS A 132 3.78 -21.23 24.73
C HIS A 132 5.22 -21.06 25.23
N MET A 133 5.86 -19.95 24.89
CA MET A 133 7.01 -19.44 25.62
C MET A 133 6.43 -18.55 26.70
N GLN A 134 6.20 -19.13 27.88
CA GLN A 134 5.92 -18.41 29.11
C GLN A 134 7.09 -17.46 29.42
N ARG A 135 7.14 -16.29 28.80
CA ARG A 135 7.85 -15.14 29.35
C ARG A 135 6.82 -14.26 30.02
N LYS A 136 6.57 -14.57 31.29
CA LYS A 136 5.99 -13.63 32.25
C LYS A 136 6.89 -12.39 32.32
N ASN A 137 6.60 -11.38 31.52
CA ASN A 137 6.99 -10.00 31.83
C ASN A 137 5.70 -9.17 31.87
N PHE A 138 5.00 -9.30 32.99
CA PHE A 138 4.19 -8.20 33.51
C PHE A 138 5.13 -7.01 33.66
N LEU A 139 4.87 -5.92 32.93
CA LEU A 139 4.76 -4.55 33.47
C LEU A 139 4.60 -3.55 32.32
N HIS A 140 3.51 -2.78 32.41
CA HIS A 140 3.25 -1.50 31.75
C HIS A 140 2.87 -1.50 30.25
N ARG A 141 1.59 -1.74 29.97
CA ARG A 141 0.91 -1.14 28.81
C ARG A 141 -0.35 -0.43 29.32
N GLN A 142 -0.21 0.88 29.57
CA GLN A 142 -1.32 1.75 29.94
C GLN A 142 -2.31 1.87 28.78
N ALA A 143 -3.58 2.01 29.14
CA ALA A 143 -4.76 1.81 28.33
C ALA A 143 -4.99 2.90 27.26
N SER A 144 -5.51 2.49 26.10
CA SER A 144 -6.27 3.33 25.17
C SER A 144 -7.24 2.46 24.36
N SER A 145 -8.53 2.80 24.42
CA SER A 145 -9.64 2.46 23.50
C SER A 145 -9.91 0.98 23.12
N ALA A 146 -10.78 0.34 23.92
CA ALA A 146 -11.95 -0.45 23.53
C ALA A 146 -11.94 -1.39 22.28
N CYS A 147 -10.86 -2.13 21.99
CA CYS A 147 -10.94 -3.32 21.10
C CYS A 147 -9.97 -4.46 21.45
N THR A 148 -9.31 -4.46 22.62
CA THR A 148 -7.99 -5.13 22.71
C THR A 148 -7.97 -6.61 23.06
N HIS A 149 -9.04 -7.27 23.50
CA HIS A 149 -8.96 -8.70 23.85
C HIS A 149 -10.28 -9.46 23.63
N TYR A 150 -10.56 -9.87 22.39
CA TYR A 150 -11.62 -10.84 22.11
C TYR A 150 -10.99 -12.14 21.58
N ASN A 151 -11.14 -13.22 22.36
CA ASN A 151 -10.57 -14.56 22.21
C ASN A 151 -9.04 -14.76 22.41
N GLY A 152 -8.27 -13.72 22.74
CA GLY A 152 -6.83 -13.85 23.06
C GLY A 152 -5.96 -14.41 21.92
N ARG A 153 -6.51 -14.51 20.70
CA ARG A 153 -5.80 -14.94 19.50
C ARG A 153 -5.23 -13.73 18.77
N GLU A 154 -3.93 -13.77 18.58
CA GLU A 154 -3.19 -12.85 17.74
C GLU A 154 -3.27 -13.34 16.30
N TYR A 155 -3.29 -12.41 15.34
CA TYR A 155 -3.35 -12.73 13.92
C TYR A 155 -2.22 -11.99 13.21
N CYS A 156 -1.81 -12.51 12.06
CA CYS A 156 -0.90 -11.85 11.14
C CYS A 156 -1.51 -11.81 9.72
N TRP A 157 -0.92 -10.98 8.86
CA TRP A 157 -1.26 -10.93 7.43
C TRP A 157 -0.18 -11.58 6.57
N LEU A 158 -0.63 -12.32 5.57
CA LEU A 158 0.16 -12.67 4.40
C LEU A 158 -0.41 -11.94 3.18
N THR A 159 0.49 -11.40 2.37
CA THR A 159 0.19 -10.66 1.13
C THR A 159 0.72 -11.41 -0.09
N GLN A 160 0.36 -10.94 -1.29
CA GLN A 160 0.92 -11.47 -2.54
C GLN A 160 2.45 -11.35 -2.57
N GLU A 161 2.99 -10.25 -2.05
CA GLU A 161 4.43 -10.01 -1.95
C GLU A 161 5.12 -11.06 -1.07
N ASP A 162 4.47 -11.49 0.02
CA ASP A 162 5.01 -12.52 0.91
C ASP A 162 5.11 -13.88 0.21
N LEU A 163 4.08 -14.26 -0.55
CA LEU A 163 4.09 -15.48 -1.35
C LEU A 163 5.17 -15.44 -2.43
N VAL A 164 5.27 -14.32 -3.16
CA VAL A 164 6.27 -14.15 -4.22
C VAL A 164 7.69 -14.19 -3.64
N ARG A 165 7.93 -13.55 -2.49
CA ARG A 165 9.20 -13.63 -1.77
C ARG A 165 9.52 -15.05 -1.32
N PHE A 166 8.54 -15.77 -0.79
CA PHE A 166 8.71 -17.16 -0.37
C PHE A 166 9.06 -18.08 -1.56
N PHE A 167 8.40 -17.88 -2.69
CA PHE A 167 8.66 -18.65 -3.91
C PHE A 167 10.02 -18.30 -4.53
N LEU A 168 10.44 -17.03 -4.46
CA LEU A 168 11.78 -16.62 -4.89
C LEU A 168 12.88 -17.28 -4.03
N ASN A 169 12.66 -17.40 -2.71
CA ASN A 169 13.63 -18.08 -1.84
C ASN A 169 13.71 -19.60 -2.11
N SER A 170 12.68 -20.15 -2.76
CA SER A 170 12.58 -21.57 -3.13
C SER A 170 12.55 -21.78 -4.64
N ILE A 171 13.15 -20.85 -5.40
CA ILE A 171 12.98 -20.75 -6.85
C ILE A 171 13.41 -22.02 -7.62
N GLY A 172 14.37 -22.77 -7.06
CA GLY A 172 14.83 -24.05 -7.61
C GLY A 172 13.75 -25.13 -7.65
N ALA A 173 12.71 -25.05 -6.80
CA ALA A 173 11.59 -25.98 -6.81
C ALA A 173 10.72 -25.90 -8.09
N PHE A 174 10.81 -24.77 -8.80
CA PHE A 174 10.03 -24.43 -9.98
C PHE A 174 10.86 -24.43 -11.28
N SER A 175 12.13 -24.85 -11.22
CA SER A 175 13.00 -24.93 -12.40
C SER A 175 12.38 -25.81 -13.50
N PRO A 176 12.44 -25.41 -14.78
CA PRO A 176 13.18 -24.26 -15.33
C PRO A 176 12.39 -22.95 -15.43
N ILE A 177 11.13 -22.90 -14.99
CA ILE A 177 10.22 -21.76 -15.26
C ILE A 177 10.78 -20.37 -14.97
N PRO A 178 11.45 -20.14 -13.83
CA PRO A 178 11.96 -18.81 -13.49
C PRO A 178 12.94 -18.23 -14.52
N THR A 179 13.53 -19.06 -15.38
CA THR A 179 14.46 -18.62 -16.44
C THR A 179 13.77 -18.26 -17.75
N HIS A 180 12.49 -18.64 -17.93
CA HIS A 180 11.72 -18.25 -19.10
C HIS A 180 11.41 -16.75 -19.11
N THR A 181 11.23 -16.21 -20.30
CA THR A 181 10.90 -14.80 -20.51
C THR A 181 9.45 -14.51 -20.14
N VAL A 182 9.16 -13.28 -19.73
CA VAL A 182 7.79 -12.87 -19.42
C VAL A 182 6.85 -13.01 -20.62
N GLU A 183 7.34 -12.81 -21.84
CA GLU A 183 6.57 -13.05 -23.07
C GLU A 183 6.27 -14.53 -23.29
N SER A 184 7.27 -15.41 -23.17
CA SER A 184 7.07 -16.87 -23.35
C SER A 184 6.13 -17.50 -22.31
N LEU A 185 5.96 -16.84 -21.16
CA LEU A 185 5.08 -17.29 -20.08
C LEU A 185 3.67 -16.69 -20.17
N ASP A 186 3.41 -15.81 -21.15
CA ASP A 186 2.13 -15.11 -21.35
C ASP A 186 1.62 -14.41 -20.08
N ILE A 187 2.54 -13.75 -19.35
CA ILE A 187 2.19 -13.05 -18.08
C ILE A 187 1.99 -11.55 -18.23
N ILE A 188 2.21 -11.02 -19.43
CA ILE A 188 2.09 -9.59 -19.69
C ILE A 188 0.61 -9.24 -19.66
N ASN A 189 0.19 -8.45 -18.68
CA ASN A 189 -1.15 -7.90 -18.64
C ASN A 189 -1.21 -6.66 -19.55
N HIS A 190 -2.12 -6.69 -20.52
CA HIS A 190 -2.34 -5.60 -21.46
C HIS A 190 -3.52 -4.67 -21.07
N ASP A 191 -4.35 -5.08 -20.11
CA ASP A 191 -5.38 -4.21 -19.52
C ASP A 191 -4.72 -3.30 -18.47
N ILE A 192 -4.09 -2.25 -18.97
CA ILE A 192 -3.36 -1.26 -18.18
C ILE A 192 -4.14 0.04 -18.07
N MET A 193 -3.97 0.72 -16.93
CA MET A 193 -4.51 2.05 -16.71
C MET A 193 -3.45 3.09 -17.00
N THR A 194 -3.72 3.96 -17.96
CA THR A 194 -2.83 5.06 -18.35
C THR A 194 -3.54 6.41 -18.20
N VAL A 195 -2.78 7.43 -17.79
CA VAL A 195 -3.22 8.82 -17.75
C VAL A 195 -2.18 9.69 -18.46
N PRO A 196 -2.59 10.54 -19.43
CA PRO A 196 -1.65 11.48 -20.04
C PRO A 196 -1.17 12.50 -19.01
N TYR A 197 0.11 12.85 -19.04
CA TYR A 197 0.76 13.71 -18.04
C TYR A 197 0.11 15.08 -17.83
N ASN A 198 -0.47 15.66 -18.88
CA ASN A 198 -1.10 16.98 -18.87
C ASN A 198 -2.59 16.95 -18.46
N LYS A 199 -3.17 15.78 -18.21
CA LYS A 199 -4.57 15.66 -17.79
C LYS A 199 -4.70 15.90 -16.28
N PRO A 200 -5.84 16.44 -15.82
CA PRO A 200 -6.12 16.55 -14.39
C PRO A 200 -6.05 15.18 -13.73
N ALA A 201 -5.38 15.07 -12.59
CA ALA A 201 -5.28 13.81 -11.85
C ALA A 201 -6.66 13.28 -11.42
N SER A 202 -7.59 14.17 -11.10
CA SER A 202 -8.98 13.84 -10.77
C SER A 202 -9.72 13.07 -11.88
N SER A 203 -9.30 13.19 -13.15
CA SER A 203 -9.89 12.41 -14.25
C SER A 203 -9.55 10.91 -14.17
N ALA A 204 -8.52 10.54 -13.42
CA ALA A 204 -8.07 9.17 -13.20
C ALA A 204 -8.54 8.57 -11.86
N LEU A 205 -9.48 9.20 -11.15
CA LEU A 205 -9.99 8.70 -9.85
C LEU A 205 -10.51 7.26 -9.93
N SER A 206 -11.25 6.92 -11.00
CA SER A 206 -11.72 5.56 -11.23
C SER A 206 -10.56 4.57 -11.39
N TYR A 207 -9.47 4.98 -12.04
CA TYR A 207 -8.26 4.19 -12.18
C TYR A 207 -7.52 4.04 -10.85
N PHE A 208 -7.47 5.06 -10.00
CA PHE A 208 -6.87 4.92 -8.66
C PHE A 208 -7.65 3.95 -7.78
N HIS A 209 -8.99 4.01 -7.79
CA HIS A 209 -9.83 3.04 -7.09
C HIS A 209 -9.63 1.61 -7.62
N ARG A 210 -9.60 1.45 -8.95
CA ARG A 210 -9.34 0.15 -9.58
C ARG A 210 -7.94 -0.37 -9.23
N ALA A 211 -6.91 0.48 -9.27
CA ALA A 211 -5.54 0.14 -8.92
C ALA A 211 -5.39 -0.33 -7.47
N LEU A 212 -6.14 0.27 -6.54
CA LEU A 212 -6.19 -0.14 -5.14
C LEU A 212 -6.82 -1.54 -4.98
N ILE A 213 -7.87 -1.86 -5.74
CA ILE A 213 -8.53 -3.19 -5.71
C ILE A 213 -7.66 -4.26 -6.38
N GLU A 214 -7.12 -3.96 -7.55
CA GLU A 214 -6.34 -4.91 -8.36
C GLU A 214 -4.87 -5.01 -7.92
N GLN A 215 -4.45 -4.22 -6.91
CA GLN A 215 -3.08 -4.13 -6.42
C GLN A 215 -2.10 -3.87 -7.57
N THR A 216 -2.35 -2.79 -8.32
CA THR A 216 -1.53 -2.33 -9.45
C THR A 216 -1.32 -0.81 -9.35
N SER A 217 -0.82 -0.18 -10.42
CA SER A 217 -0.52 1.25 -10.51
C SER A 217 -1.13 1.86 -11.78
N VAL A 218 -1.24 3.19 -11.81
CA VAL A 218 -1.64 3.95 -13.00
C VAL A 218 -0.40 4.55 -13.64
N ALA A 219 -0.14 4.23 -14.91
CA ALA A 219 0.99 4.77 -15.66
C ALA A 219 0.71 6.21 -16.11
N VAL A 220 1.67 7.10 -15.89
CA VAL A 220 1.67 8.46 -16.43
C VAL A 220 2.46 8.44 -17.74
N VAL A 221 1.82 8.86 -18.84
CA VAL A 221 2.39 8.72 -20.19
C VAL A 221 2.44 10.04 -20.96
N ASP A 222 3.36 10.13 -21.92
CA ASP A 222 3.42 11.22 -22.89
C ASP A 222 2.40 11.07 -24.04
N GLU A 223 2.44 11.99 -25.01
CA GLU A 223 1.56 11.97 -26.19
C GLU A 223 1.79 10.77 -27.12
N GLN A 224 2.95 10.11 -27.01
CA GLN A 224 3.34 8.92 -27.77
C GLN A 224 3.18 7.63 -26.95
N ASN A 225 2.48 7.69 -25.81
CA ASN A 225 2.28 6.56 -24.90
C ASN A 225 3.59 6.01 -24.28
N LYS A 226 4.61 6.87 -24.14
CA LYS A 226 5.86 6.53 -23.45
C LYS A 226 5.72 6.76 -21.96
N LEU A 227 6.31 5.86 -21.17
CA LEU A 227 6.25 5.92 -19.72
C LEU A 227 7.08 7.10 -19.18
N ILE A 228 6.41 7.99 -18.47
CA ILE A 228 7.03 9.07 -17.70
C ILE A 228 7.26 8.61 -16.26
N GLY A 229 6.25 7.95 -15.68
CA GLY A 229 6.28 7.44 -14.31
C GLY A 229 4.96 6.77 -13.94
N GLU A 230 4.68 6.64 -12.66
CA GLU A 230 3.43 6.01 -12.19
C GLU A 230 2.88 6.68 -10.93
N ILE A 231 1.57 6.60 -10.76
CA ILE A 231 0.88 6.93 -9.52
C ILE A 231 0.34 5.60 -8.97
N SER A 232 0.89 5.19 -7.82
CA SER A 232 0.54 3.92 -7.19
C SER A 232 -0.23 4.14 -5.88
N PRO A 233 -1.19 3.27 -5.53
CA PRO A 233 -1.84 3.29 -4.22
C PRO A 233 -0.83 3.16 -3.07
N SER A 234 0.27 2.43 -3.26
CA SER A 234 1.37 2.35 -2.29
C SER A 234 2.04 3.70 -2.03
N THR A 235 2.25 4.52 -3.07
CA THR A 235 2.80 5.87 -2.93
C THR A 235 1.80 6.75 -2.18
N LEU A 236 0.52 6.71 -2.56
CA LEU A 236 -0.54 7.45 -1.85
C LEU A 236 -0.67 7.03 -0.38
N ALA A 237 -0.46 5.75 -0.06
CA ALA A 237 -0.50 5.26 1.32
C ALA A 237 0.63 5.82 2.22
N CYS A 238 1.67 6.40 1.61
CA CYS A 238 2.75 7.09 2.30
C CYS A 238 2.50 8.59 2.45
N CYS A 239 1.52 9.15 1.74
CA CYS A 239 1.15 10.57 1.83
C CYS A 239 0.23 10.84 3.03
N ASP A 240 0.14 12.12 3.38
CA ASP A 240 -0.89 12.62 4.28
C ASP A 240 -2.20 12.91 3.53
N GLU A 241 -3.18 13.39 4.27
CA GLU A 241 -4.53 13.67 3.81
C GLU A 241 -4.57 14.82 2.78
N THR A 242 -3.52 15.66 2.72
CA THR A 242 -3.41 16.77 1.76
C THR A 242 -3.25 16.28 0.31
N ALA A 243 -2.83 15.03 0.11
CA ALA A 243 -2.81 14.41 -1.21
C ALA A 243 -4.21 14.38 -1.86
N ALA A 244 -5.31 14.37 -1.09
CA ALA A 244 -6.66 14.46 -1.65
C ALA A 244 -6.89 15.82 -2.34
N ALA A 245 -6.44 16.91 -1.72
CA ALA A 245 -6.45 18.24 -2.32
C ALA A 245 -5.59 18.30 -3.59
N ALA A 246 -4.39 17.71 -3.55
CA ALA A 246 -3.50 17.64 -4.70
C ALA A 246 -4.12 16.89 -5.89
N ILE A 247 -4.77 15.74 -5.66
CA ILE A 247 -5.48 14.98 -6.71
C ILE A 247 -6.56 15.83 -7.38
N MET A 248 -7.28 16.64 -6.59
CA MET A 248 -8.36 17.48 -7.09
C MET A 248 -7.86 18.74 -7.82
N ALA A 249 -6.65 19.22 -7.51
CA ALA A 249 -6.11 20.47 -8.03
C ALA A 249 -5.16 20.28 -9.23
N LEU A 250 -4.30 19.26 -9.19
CA LEU A 250 -3.12 19.13 -10.03
C LEU A 250 -3.32 18.31 -11.31
N THR A 251 -2.38 18.45 -12.24
CA THR A 251 -2.22 17.52 -13.36
C THR A 251 -1.61 16.20 -12.88
N ALA A 252 -1.65 15.15 -13.72
CA ALA A 252 -1.03 13.87 -13.38
C ALA A 252 0.49 14.00 -13.17
N MET A 253 1.18 14.82 -13.96
CA MET A 253 2.60 15.11 -13.77
C MET A 253 2.86 15.80 -12.43
N ASP A 254 2.15 16.91 -12.17
CA ASP A 254 2.38 17.70 -10.96
C ASP A 254 2.02 16.89 -9.71
N LEU A 255 0.97 16.05 -9.77
CA LEU A 255 0.65 15.13 -8.69
C LEU A 255 1.78 14.12 -8.45
N MET A 256 2.38 13.56 -9.51
CA MET A 256 3.49 12.62 -9.38
C MET A 256 4.70 13.26 -8.67
N THR A 257 4.96 14.54 -8.94
CA THR A 257 5.98 15.33 -8.25
C THR A 257 5.57 15.68 -6.82
N TYR A 258 4.30 15.99 -6.58
CA TYR A 258 3.76 16.31 -5.25
C TYR A 258 3.86 15.14 -4.27
N ILE A 259 3.54 13.92 -4.73
CA ILE A 259 3.56 12.69 -3.92
C ILE A 259 4.93 12.02 -3.86
N ASP A 260 5.96 12.64 -4.44
CA ASP A 260 7.31 12.07 -4.42
C ASP A 260 7.88 12.12 -3.00
N CYS A 261 8.81 11.22 -2.70
CA CYS A 261 9.27 10.99 -1.34
C CYS A 261 10.15 12.10 -0.73
N CYS A 262 10.38 13.18 -1.45
CA CYS A 262 11.00 14.39 -0.94
C CYS A 262 10.00 15.32 -0.24
N GLY A 263 8.71 14.99 -0.22
CA GLY A 263 7.64 15.88 0.22
C GLY A 263 7.25 16.86 -0.88
N PRO A 264 6.07 17.50 -0.77
CA PRO A 264 5.55 18.35 -1.82
C PRO A 264 6.39 19.65 -1.92
N PRO A 265 6.84 20.03 -3.12
CA PRO A 265 7.46 21.33 -3.38
C PRO A 265 6.55 22.50 -2.97
N GLU A 266 7.12 23.56 -2.38
CA GLU A 266 6.36 24.72 -1.88
C GLU A 266 5.54 25.42 -2.98
N ASP A 267 6.07 25.48 -4.20
CA ASP A 267 5.40 26.03 -5.37
C ASP A 267 4.17 25.21 -5.76
N LEU A 268 4.26 23.87 -5.67
CA LEU A 268 3.11 22.99 -5.89
C LEU A 268 2.09 23.10 -4.75
N VAL A 269 2.52 23.24 -3.50
CA VAL A 269 1.60 23.50 -2.37
C VAL A 269 0.81 24.80 -2.62
N GLN A 270 1.48 25.88 -3.00
CA GLN A 270 0.83 27.14 -3.31
C GLN A 270 -0.09 27.03 -4.54
N LEU A 271 0.32 26.28 -5.56
CA LEU A 271 -0.51 25.98 -6.73
C LEU A 271 -1.79 25.24 -6.34
N VAL A 272 -1.71 24.26 -5.43
CA VAL A 272 -2.90 23.56 -4.93
C VAL A 272 -3.85 24.55 -4.24
N LYS A 273 -3.35 25.41 -3.33
CA LYS A 273 -4.20 26.42 -2.65
C LYS A 273 -4.95 27.30 -3.65
N THR A 274 -4.23 27.90 -4.60
CA THR A 274 -4.84 28.76 -5.63
C THR A 274 -5.88 28.02 -6.48
N LYS A 275 -5.61 26.77 -6.85
CA LYS A 275 -6.54 25.94 -7.65
C LYS A 275 -7.78 25.53 -6.86
N LEU A 276 -7.67 25.31 -5.56
CA LEU A 276 -8.83 25.00 -4.71
C LEU A 276 -9.75 26.22 -4.54
N GLU A 277 -9.17 27.41 -4.36
CA GLU A 277 -9.92 28.67 -4.34
C GLU A 277 -10.67 28.91 -5.65
N GLU A 278 -10.01 28.74 -6.80
CA GLU A 278 -10.63 28.85 -8.13
C GLU A 278 -11.82 27.89 -8.30
N LYS A 279 -11.71 26.68 -7.73
CA LYS A 279 -12.74 25.63 -7.80
C LYS A 279 -13.79 25.71 -6.69
N LYS A 280 -13.68 26.68 -5.76
CA LYS A 280 -14.55 26.83 -4.58
C LYS A 280 -14.60 25.58 -3.69
N LEU A 281 -13.46 24.92 -3.52
CA LEU A 281 -13.30 23.75 -2.66
C LEU A 281 -12.76 24.16 -1.28
N GLU A 282 -13.49 25.06 -0.62
CA GLU A 282 -13.10 25.69 0.67
C GLU A 282 -12.75 24.65 1.73
N GLY A 283 -13.54 23.58 1.87
CA GLY A 283 -13.28 22.53 2.86
C GLY A 283 -11.94 21.81 2.67
N LEU A 284 -11.50 21.57 1.43
CA LEU A 284 -10.19 20.98 1.17
C LEU A 284 -9.04 21.97 1.38
N ALA A 285 -9.29 23.28 1.18
CA ALA A 285 -8.31 24.32 1.48
C ALA A 285 -8.09 24.45 2.98
N GLU A 286 -9.17 24.46 3.78
CA GLU A 286 -9.11 24.42 5.25
C GLU A 286 -8.34 23.18 5.75
N LEU A 287 -8.62 22.01 5.18
CA LEU A 287 -7.87 20.79 5.49
C LEU A 287 -6.38 20.94 5.14
N MET A 288 -6.04 21.64 4.06
CA MET A 288 -4.63 21.86 3.74
C MET A 288 -3.95 22.79 4.74
N ASP A 289 -4.63 23.82 5.21
CA ASP A 289 -4.09 24.79 6.16
C ASP A 289 -3.85 24.15 7.54
N ASP A 290 -4.80 23.38 8.08
CA ASP A 290 -4.65 22.68 9.36
C ASP A 290 -3.41 21.75 9.39
N PHE A 291 -3.16 21.04 8.29
CA PHE A 291 -2.05 20.08 8.20
C PHE A 291 -0.72 20.76 7.85
N CYS A 292 -0.72 21.83 7.05
CA CYS A 292 0.47 22.64 6.80
C CYS A 292 0.92 23.42 8.06
N GLU A 293 -0.02 23.96 8.84
CA GLU A 293 0.27 24.67 10.08
C GLU A 293 0.83 23.74 11.16
N SER A 294 0.29 22.52 11.28
CA SER A 294 0.83 21.51 12.18
C SER A 294 2.27 21.08 11.81
N SER A 295 2.60 21.10 10.52
CA SER A 295 3.96 20.83 10.01
C SER A 295 4.91 22.01 10.27
N MET A 296 4.45 23.25 10.13
CA MET A 296 5.24 24.46 10.37
C MET A 296 5.48 24.74 11.87
N ALA A 297 4.52 24.44 12.74
CA ALA A 297 4.70 24.56 14.20
C ALA A 297 5.84 23.68 14.73
N SER A 298 6.15 22.58 14.05
CA SER A 298 7.29 21.71 14.38
C SER A 298 8.64 22.24 13.88
N SER A 299 8.66 23.22 12.97
CA SER A 299 9.87 23.78 12.37
C SER A 299 10.41 25.01 13.11
N ILE A 300 9.59 25.68 13.94
CA ILE A 300 9.94 26.94 14.61
C ILE A 300 10.75 26.71 15.92
N SER A 301 11.01 25.47 16.31
CA SER A 301 11.78 25.14 17.53
C SER A 301 13.24 24.70 17.27
N SER A 302 13.93 25.33 16.32
CA SER A 302 15.39 25.20 16.21
C SER A 302 16.09 26.52 15.87
N SER A 303 16.25 27.38 16.88
CA SER A 303 17.21 28.49 16.85
C SER A 303 18.34 28.23 17.85
N SER A 304 19.59 28.18 17.37
CA SER A 304 20.90 28.15 18.07
C SER A 304 21.79 27.06 17.43
N SER A 305 23.02 27.25 16.93
CA SER A 305 24.01 28.33 16.92
C SER A 305 25.12 27.95 15.90
N ASP A 306 25.94 28.93 15.49
CA ASP A 306 26.96 28.97 14.42
C ASP A 306 28.20 28.04 14.48
N ASP A 307 28.82 27.91 13.28
CA ASP A 307 30.23 27.66 12.86
C ASP A 307 30.98 26.33 13.10
N GLU A 308 31.28 25.59 12.01
CA GLU A 308 32.65 25.46 11.42
C GLU A 308 32.70 24.45 10.23
N TYR A 309 33.62 24.69 9.30
CA TYR A 309 33.81 24.02 8.00
C TYR A 309 34.28 22.56 8.08
N GLY A 310 33.83 21.75 7.12
CA GLY A 310 34.46 20.47 6.76
C GLY A 310 33.86 19.83 5.51
N PHE A 311 34.46 20.07 4.34
CA PHE A 311 34.18 19.32 3.12
C PHE A 311 34.45 17.82 3.37
N SER A 312 33.43 16.97 3.21
CA SER A 312 33.61 15.53 2.99
C SER A 312 32.58 15.04 1.99
N LYS A 313 33.09 14.71 0.80
CA LYS A 313 32.43 13.91 -0.22
C LYS A 313 32.13 12.52 0.35
N ASN A 314 30.96 12.00 0.00
CA ASN A 314 30.48 10.62 0.18
C ASN A 314 29.91 10.29 1.57
N GLY A 315 28.58 10.26 1.65
CA GLY A 315 27.82 9.71 2.77
C GLY A 315 26.53 10.50 2.99
N TRP A 316 25.40 9.83 2.87
CA TRP A 316 24.05 10.38 3.08
C TRP A 316 23.92 11.30 4.31
N PRO A 317 23.06 12.34 4.20
CA PRO A 317 22.33 12.81 5.37
C PRO A 317 20.82 12.92 5.05
N SER A 318 20.06 11.88 5.40
CA SER A 318 18.62 12.03 5.68
C SER A 318 18.45 12.10 7.18
N ARG A 319 18.38 13.31 7.71
CA ARG A 319 18.03 13.57 9.11
C ARG A 319 17.29 14.90 9.23
N SER A 320 16.01 14.86 8.92
CA SER A 320 15.00 15.82 9.41
C SER A 320 13.86 14.99 10.02
N GLY A 321 14.12 14.47 11.23
CA GLY A 321 13.15 13.71 12.00
C GLY A 321 12.26 14.65 12.81
N GLY A 322 11.04 14.89 12.35
CA GLY A 322 9.94 15.36 13.19
C GLY A 322 9.23 14.19 13.89
N PRO A 323 8.48 14.40 14.98
CA PRO A 323 7.80 13.33 15.73
C PRO A 323 6.72 12.57 14.96
N SER A 324 6.35 13.05 13.77
CA SER A 324 5.29 12.50 12.91
C SER A 324 5.78 12.01 11.55
N GLY A 325 7.10 12.08 11.28
CA GLY A 325 7.69 11.61 10.04
C GLY A 325 7.86 10.10 10.07
N ARG A 326 6.90 9.37 9.48
CA ARG A 326 7.07 7.95 9.15
C ARG A 326 8.31 7.82 8.27
N SER A 327 9.44 7.37 8.84
CA SER A 327 10.62 6.96 8.07
C SER A 327 10.35 5.61 7.41
N TYR A 328 9.45 5.59 6.43
CA TYR A 328 9.55 4.60 5.38
C TYR A 328 10.70 5.04 4.47
N PRO A 329 11.55 4.11 3.97
CA PRO A 329 12.46 4.45 2.88
C PRO A 329 11.60 4.91 1.71
N GLY A 330 11.47 6.23 1.59
CA GLY A 330 10.57 6.84 0.65
C GLY A 330 10.98 6.46 -0.77
N ARG A 331 10.05 5.85 -1.50
CA ARG A 331 10.23 5.44 -2.89
C ARG A 331 10.07 6.66 -3.80
N ARG A 332 11.05 6.91 -4.66
CA ARG A 332 10.84 7.81 -5.81
C ARG A 332 9.66 7.32 -6.65
N SER A 333 8.82 8.21 -7.17
CA SER A 333 7.75 7.88 -8.14
C SER A 333 8.26 7.32 -9.49
N GLU A 334 9.50 6.84 -9.54
CA GLU A 334 10.14 6.23 -10.71
C GLU A 334 9.57 4.82 -10.93
N ALA A 335 8.89 4.66 -12.05
CA ALA A 335 8.30 3.40 -12.46
C ALA A 335 9.39 2.36 -12.76
N ILE A 336 9.23 1.15 -12.21
CA ILE A 336 10.15 0.05 -12.47
C ILE A 336 9.77 -0.60 -13.80
N ILE A 337 10.76 -0.76 -14.68
CA ILE A 337 10.56 -1.24 -16.05
C ILE A 337 11.28 -2.57 -16.32
N CYS A 338 10.72 -3.34 -17.24
CA CYS A 338 11.36 -4.51 -17.85
C CYS A 338 10.99 -4.62 -19.33
N SER A 339 11.70 -5.50 -20.05
CA SER A 339 11.42 -5.83 -21.45
C SER A 339 10.68 -7.16 -21.58
N ARG A 340 10.04 -7.42 -22.74
CA ARG A 340 9.39 -8.71 -23.04
C ARG A 340 10.31 -9.92 -22.87
N GLY A 341 11.60 -9.74 -23.17
CA GLY A 341 12.63 -10.78 -23.04
C GLY A 341 13.21 -10.92 -21.63
N SER A 342 12.78 -10.11 -20.66
CA SER A 342 13.25 -10.24 -19.27
C SER A 342 12.77 -11.56 -18.67
N SER A 343 13.63 -12.24 -17.91
CA SER A 343 13.26 -13.50 -17.26
C SER A 343 12.33 -13.26 -16.07
N LEU A 344 11.45 -14.24 -15.78
CA LEU A 344 10.53 -14.14 -14.64
C LEU A 344 11.28 -13.86 -13.33
N VAL A 345 12.40 -14.54 -13.07
CA VAL A 345 13.20 -14.33 -11.86
C VAL A 345 13.74 -12.91 -11.74
N ALA A 346 14.17 -12.29 -12.85
CA ALA A 346 14.66 -10.92 -12.84
C ALA A 346 13.54 -9.94 -12.48
N VAL A 347 12.35 -10.12 -13.06
CA VAL A 347 11.18 -9.29 -12.76
C VAL A 347 10.70 -9.49 -11.31
N MET A 348 10.72 -10.72 -10.79
CA MET A 348 10.42 -10.98 -9.37
C MET A 348 11.39 -10.26 -8.43
N ILE A 349 12.70 -10.31 -8.72
CA ILE A 349 13.73 -9.63 -7.94
C ILE A 349 13.50 -8.11 -7.96
N GLN A 350 13.27 -7.53 -9.14
CA GLN A 350 12.96 -6.10 -9.27
C GLN A 350 11.72 -5.71 -8.46
N ALA A 351 10.62 -6.46 -8.61
CA ALA A 351 9.37 -6.20 -7.91
C ALA A 351 9.56 -6.19 -6.39
N LEU A 352 10.28 -7.18 -5.86
CA LEU A 352 10.53 -7.32 -4.41
C LEU A 352 11.56 -6.33 -3.87
N ALA A 353 12.61 -6.01 -4.63
CA ALA A 353 13.66 -5.08 -4.23
C ALA A 353 13.12 -3.65 -4.12
N HIS A 354 12.25 -3.26 -5.07
CA HIS A 354 11.62 -1.95 -5.09
C HIS A 354 10.26 -1.91 -4.38
N ARG A 355 9.77 -3.06 -3.87
CA ARG A 355 8.45 -3.22 -3.23
C ARG A 355 7.32 -2.64 -4.08
N VAL A 356 7.33 -2.94 -5.37
CA VAL A 356 6.30 -2.51 -6.31
C VAL A 356 5.31 -3.62 -6.57
N SER A 357 4.03 -3.26 -6.64
CA SER A 357 2.94 -4.21 -6.91
C SER A 357 2.91 -4.69 -8.36
N CYS A 358 3.44 -3.89 -9.28
CA CYS A 358 3.64 -4.23 -10.68
C CYS A 358 4.95 -3.69 -11.25
N VAL A 359 5.45 -4.37 -12.29
CA VAL A 359 6.59 -3.93 -13.11
C VAL A 359 6.09 -3.64 -14.52
N TRP A 360 6.42 -2.48 -15.07
CA TRP A 360 5.95 -2.05 -16.39
C TRP A 360 6.77 -2.69 -17.50
N VAL A 361 6.09 -3.25 -18.49
CA VAL A 361 6.73 -3.80 -19.69
C VAL A 361 6.76 -2.70 -20.74
N VAL A 362 7.96 -2.33 -21.18
CA VAL A 362 8.17 -1.28 -22.18
C VAL A 362 8.98 -1.79 -23.37
N GLU A 363 8.78 -1.16 -24.51
CA GLU A 363 9.63 -1.31 -25.70
C GLU A 363 10.94 -0.53 -25.56
N GLU A 364 11.85 -0.69 -26.54
CA GLU A 364 13.12 0.05 -26.60
C GLU A 364 12.94 1.58 -26.63
N ASP A 365 11.84 2.06 -27.19
CA ASP A 365 11.49 3.48 -27.27
C ASP A 365 10.76 4.03 -26.03
N ARG A 366 10.61 3.19 -24.99
CA ARG A 366 9.86 3.40 -23.74
C ARG A 366 8.34 3.43 -23.87
N THR A 367 7.78 3.00 -25.00
CA THR A 367 6.34 2.83 -25.14
C THR A 367 5.83 1.74 -24.21
N VAL A 368 4.74 2.02 -23.49
CA VAL A 368 4.15 1.07 -22.55
C VAL A 368 3.40 -0.02 -23.31
N VAL A 369 3.75 -1.28 -23.05
CA VAL A 369 3.13 -2.47 -23.64
C VAL A 369 2.11 -3.11 -22.70
N GLY A 370 2.43 -3.09 -21.40
CA GLY A 370 1.68 -3.80 -20.38
C GLY A 370 2.36 -3.73 -19.03
N ASN A 371 1.91 -4.54 -18.09
CA ASN A 371 2.58 -4.73 -16.80
C ASN A 371 2.59 -6.19 -16.36
N VAL A 372 3.47 -6.51 -15.41
CA VAL A 372 3.52 -7.81 -14.73
C VAL A 372 3.25 -7.56 -13.26
N THR A 373 2.19 -8.16 -12.73
CA THR A 373 1.78 -8.05 -11.32
C THR A 373 2.23 -9.27 -10.52
N PHE A 374 2.24 -9.16 -9.19
CA PHE A 374 2.45 -10.33 -8.33
C PHE A 374 1.44 -11.46 -8.60
N ALA A 375 0.17 -11.13 -8.82
CA ALA A 375 -0.85 -12.11 -9.21
C ALA A 375 -0.48 -12.84 -10.52
N GLY A 376 0.03 -12.13 -11.52
CA GLY A 376 0.54 -12.72 -12.77
C GLY A 376 1.69 -13.70 -12.52
N MET A 377 2.67 -13.31 -11.70
CA MET A 377 3.80 -14.18 -11.32
C MET A 377 3.32 -15.43 -10.58
N LEU A 378 2.42 -15.27 -9.61
CA LEU A 378 1.84 -16.34 -8.80
C LEU A 378 1.03 -17.33 -9.65
N ARG A 379 0.33 -16.84 -10.68
CA ARG A 379 -0.46 -17.67 -11.60
C ARG A 379 0.41 -18.67 -12.37
N VAL A 380 1.64 -18.28 -12.74
CA VAL A 380 2.60 -19.18 -13.40
C VAL A 380 3.01 -20.33 -12.49
N PHE A 381 3.31 -20.04 -11.22
CA PHE A 381 3.69 -21.08 -10.27
C PHE A 381 2.52 -22.03 -9.98
N ARG A 382 1.30 -21.50 -9.96
CA ARG A 382 0.08 -22.29 -9.82
C ARG A 382 -0.17 -23.20 -11.02
N SER A 383 -0.09 -22.69 -12.25
CA SER A 383 -0.37 -23.47 -13.46
C SER A 383 0.62 -24.62 -13.63
N PHE A 384 1.88 -24.41 -13.27
CA PHE A 384 2.89 -25.46 -13.30
C PHE A 384 2.62 -26.59 -12.30
N ALA A 385 2.03 -26.28 -11.15
CA ALA A 385 1.70 -27.30 -10.17
C ALA A 385 0.47 -28.14 -10.53
N ALA A 386 -0.37 -27.64 -11.45
CA ALA A 386 -1.50 -28.37 -12.00
C ALA A 386 -1.13 -29.24 -13.23
N SER A 387 0.08 -29.05 -13.77
CA SER A 387 0.66 -29.84 -14.87
C SER A 387 1.46 -31.02 -14.32
#